data_AF-A0A9D0GCW3-F1
#
_entry.id   AF-A0A9D0GCW3-F1
#
_cell.length_a   1.000
_cell.length_b   1.000
_cell.length_c   1.000
_cell.angle_alpha   90.00
_cell.angle_beta   90.00
_cell.angle_gamma   90.00
#
_symmetry.space_group_name_H-M   'P 1'
#
loop_
_entity.id
_entity.type
_entity.pdbx_description
1 polymer ?
#
loop_
_entity_poly.entity_id
_entity_poly.type
_entity_poly.pdbx_seq_one_letter_code
_entity_poly.pdbx_strand_id
1 'polypeptide(L)'
;MIPDTRSCFVKRGQSTVELALLVALIAIVAMISLLLLGPRLNEAYQAVVAALSGGTTEPTTSPVVTITQDFLARMRDYYNTHGRWPRSWGSYRFTDIGLDPADWSGPIEGIYWNPRGNAIGLANRRGDNLQVYVRAKNGNLLKLYDGWDIWCLATDGTCYYHTIAPGNEVDISTLMVLEVEP
;
A
#
# COMPACT_ATOMS: atom_id res chain seq x y z
N MET A 1 -68.34 50.85 -39.65
CA MET A 1 -67.95 49.68 -38.82
C MET A 1 -66.84 48.96 -39.57
N ILE A 2 -65.58 49.21 -39.21
CA ILE A 2 -64.38 48.61 -39.82
C ILE A 2 -63.47 48.24 -38.64
N PRO A 3 -63.14 46.96 -38.41
CA PRO A 3 -62.21 46.59 -37.35
C PRO A 3 -60.77 46.69 -37.86
N ASP A 4 -59.95 47.49 -37.16
CA ASP A 4 -58.51 47.61 -37.38
C ASP A 4 -57.80 46.42 -36.72
N THR A 5 -57.39 45.43 -37.53
CA THR A 5 -56.60 44.27 -37.11
C THR A 5 -55.11 44.63 -37.14
N ARG A 6 -54.64 45.29 -36.08
CA ARG A 6 -53.20 45.44 -35.85
C ARG A 6 -52.59 44.13 -35.37
N SER A 7 -51.84 43.52 -36.27
CA SER A 7 -51.03 42.32 -36.07
C SER A 7 -49.93 42.57 -35.02
N CYS A 8 -50.08 41.98 -33.83
CA CYS A 8 -49.00 41.86 -32.84
C CYS A 8 -48.02 40.78 -33.29
N PHE A 9 -46.97 41.18 -34.02
CA PHE A 9 -45.85 40.32 -34.38
C PHE A 9 -44.97 40.09 -33.14
N VAL A 10 -45.27 39.05 -32.36
CA VAL A 10 -44.44 38.63 -31.23
C VAL A 10 -43.11 38.11 -31.78
N LYS A 11 -42.02 38.86 -31.58
CA LYS A 11 -40.63 38.48 -31.89
C LYS A 11 -40.22 37.24 -31.08
N ARG A 12 -40.44 36.04 -31.62
CA ARG A 12 -40.08 34.75 -31.00
C ARG A 12 -38.58 34.38 -31.09
N GLY A 13 -37.75 35.16 -31.79
CA GLY A 13 -36.33 34.82 -32.01
C GLY A 13 -35.33 35.38 -30.99
N GLN A 14 -35.72 36.37 -30.19
CA GLN A 14 -34.79 37.07 -29.28
C GLN A 14 -34.65 36.37 -27.91
N SER A 15 -35.65 35.57 -27.52
CA SER A 15 -35.71 34.92 -26.20
C SER A 15 -34.76 33.73 -26.04
N THR A 16 -34.43 32.99 -27.12
CA THR A 16 -33.54 31.81 -27.05
C THR A 16 -32.08 32.19 -26.87
N VAL A 17 -31.63 33.28 -27.48
CA VAL A 17 -30.24 33.75 -27.35
C VAL A 17 -29.96 34.23 -25.93
N GLU A 18 -30.89 34.99 -25.34
CA GLU A 18 -30.78 35.47 -23.95
C GLU A 18 -30.73 34.30 -22.94
N LEU A 19 -31.55 33.27 -23.15
CA LEU A 19 -31.58 32.09 -22.30
C LEU A 19 -30.30 31.25 -22.42
N ALA A 20 -29.77 31.08 -23.64
CA ALA A 20 -28.50 30.40 -23.86
C ALA A 20 -27.33 31.13 -23.19
N LEU A 21 -27.33 32.46 -23.25
CA LEU A 21 -26.27 33.30 -22.64
C LEU A 21 -26.33 33.26 -21.10
N LEU A 22 -27.53 33.23 -20.52
CA LEU A 22 -27.73 33.03 -19.09
C LEU A 22 -27.23 31.67 -18.60
N VAL A 23 -27.56 30.60 -19.33
CA VAL A 23 -27.10 29.24 -18.99
C VAL A 23 -25.57 29.13 -19.10
N ALA A 24 -24.98 29.71 -20.14
CA ALA A 24 -23.52 29.74 -20.30
C ALA A 24 -22.83 30.48 -19.14
N LEU A 25 -23.40 31.62 -18.70
CA LEU A 25 -22.89 32.38 -17.57
C LEU A 25 -22.94 31.56 -16.26
N ILE A 26 -24.06 30.89 -15.99
CA ILE A 26 -24.23 30.04 -14.82
C ILE A 26 -23.20 28.90 -14.82
N ALA A 27 -22.98 28.26 -15.97
CA ALA A 27 -22.00 27.18 -16.10
C ALA A 27 -20.56 27.66 -15.83
N ILE A 28 -20.19 28.85 -16.32
CA ILE A 28 -18.88 29.46 -16.07
C ILE A 28 -18.70 29.76 -14.57
N VAL A 29 -19.69 30.37 -13.93
CA VAL A 29 -19.63 30.68 -12.49
C VAL A 29 -19.50 29.40 -11.66
N ALA A 30 -20.23 28.33 -12.02
CA ALA A 30 -20.13 27.04 -11.35
C ALA A 30 -18.72 26.42 -11.51
N MET A 31 -18.16 26.44 -12.72
CA MET A 31 -16.80 25.93 -12.96
C MET A 31 -15.74 26.71 -12.19
N ILE A 32 -15.81 28.05 -12.19
CA ILE A 32 -14.87 28.89 -11.42
C ILE A 32 -14.99 28.58 -9.92
N SER A 33 -16.22 28.41 -9.42
CA SER A 33 -16.44 28.07 -8.01
C SER A 33 -15.83 26.72 -7.64
N LEU A 34 -15.97 25.69 -8.49
CA LEU A 34 -15.35 24.38 -8.28
C LEU A 34 -13.81 24.45 -8.32
N LEU A 35 -13.25 25.22 -9.26
CA LEU A 35 -11.80 25.40 -9.37
C LEU A 35 -11.20 26.11 -8.16
N LEU A 36 -11.93 27.06 -7.57
CA LEU A 36 -11.49 27.78 -6.38
C LEU A 36 -11.69 26.98 -5.09
N LEU A 37 -12.75 26.16 -4.99
CA LEU A 37 -13.01 25.34 -3.80
C LEU A 37 -12.17 24.07 -3.74
N GLY A 38 -11.78 23.49 -4.88
CA GLY A 38 -11.04 22.23 -4.93
C GLY A 38 -9.79 22.19 -4.05
N PRO A 39 -8.88 23.18 -4.16
CA PRO A 39 -7.68 23.24 -3.31
C PRO A 39 -8.00 23.38 -1.82
N ARG A 40 -8.99 24.22 -1.47
CA ARG A 40 -9.42 24.46 -0.09
C ARG A 40 -10.01 23.21 0.57
N LEU A 41 -10.78 22.43 -0.18
CA LEU A 41 -11.32 21.15 0.26
C LEU A 41 -10.23 20.12 0.51
N ASN A 42 -9.23 20.07 -0.38
CA ASN A 42 -8.09 19.16 -0.21
C ASN A 42 -7.26 19.51 1.03
N GLU A 43 -6.96 20.79 1.26
CA GLU A 43 -6.26 21.27 2.46
C GLU A 43 -7.03 20.93 3.75
N ALA A 44 -8.34 21.19 3.78
CA ALA A 44 -9.19 20.88 4.92
C ALA A 44 -9.26 19.37 5.20
N TYR A 45 -9.36 18.55 4.15
CA TYR A 45 -9.34 17.10 4.28
C TYR A 45 -8.01 16.60 4.86
N GLN A 46 -6.89 17.08 4.34
CA GLN A 46 -5.56 16.69 4.84
C GLN A 46 -5.33 17.15 6.29
N ALA A 47 -5.84 18.32 6.67
CA ALA A 47 -5.76 18.79 8.04
C ALA A 47 -6.57 17.91 9.02
N VAL A 48 -7.75 17.46 8.61
CA VAL A 48 -8.57 16.52 9.41
C VAL A 48 -7.89 15.17 9.51
N VAL A 49 -7.33 14.64 8.41
CA VAL A 49 -6.56 13.39 8.44
C VAL A 49 -5.37 13.50 9.38
N ALA A 50 -4.61 14.60 9.34
CA ALA A 50 -3.47 14.85 10.22
C ALA A 50 -3.87 14.98 11.70
N ALA A 51 -5.02 15.60 11.98
CA ALA A 51 -5.54 15.76 13.33
C ALA A 51 -6.06 14.43 13.91
N LEU A 52 -6.70 13.60 13.09
CA LEU A 52 -7.19 12.27 13.48
C LEU A 52 -6.06 11.24 13.59
N SER A 53 -4.94 11.44 12.89
CA SER A 53 -3.79 10.53 12.92
C SER A 53 -2.77 10.82 14.02
N GLY A 54 -3.02 11.80 14.90
CA GLY A 54 -2.26 11.96 16.15
C GLY A 54 -0.81 12.44 15.98
N GLY A 55 -0.51 13.23 14.96
CA GLY A 55 0.67 14.11 14.95
C GLY A 55 2.04 13.42 15.09
N THR A 56 2.41 12.58 14.12
CA THR A 56 3.77 12.48 13.51
C THR A 56 3.67 11.47 12.37
N THR A 57 3.63 11.95 11.14
CA THR A 57 3.76 11.11 9.92
C THR A 57 5.23 10.83 9.63
N GLU A 58 5.94 10.21 10.55
CA GLU A 58 6.89 9.20 10.11
C GLU A 58 6.03 7.95 9.93
N PRO A 59 6.00 7.29 8.75
CA PRO A 59 5.39 5.98 8.69
C PRO A 59 6.16 5.12 9.70
N THR A 60 5.54 4.80 10.84
CA THR A 60 6.11 3.86 11.80
C THR A 60 6.24 2.54 11.06
N THR A 61 7.41 2.35 10.49
CA THR A 61 7.73 1.19 9.68
C THR A 61 7.71 0.03 10.64
N SER A 62 6.77 -0.91 10.41
CA SER A 62 6.60 -2.06 11.29
C SER A 62 7.96 -2.71 11.57
N PRO A 63 8.25 -3.14 12.81
CA PRO A 63 9.48 -3.83 13.14
C PRO A 63 9.81 -4.97 12.18
N VAL A 64 8.80 -5.72 11.72
CA VAL A 64 8.94 -6.79 10.73
C VAL A 64 9.46 -6.26 9.39
N VAL A 65 8.97 -5.10 8.93
CA VAL A 65 9.46 -4.48 7.68
C VAL A 65 10.92 -4.05 7.85
N THR A 66 11.26 -3.42 8.98
CA THR A 66 12.63 -2.98 9.29
C THR A 66 13.60 -4.16 9.31
N ILE A 67 13.24 -5.24 10.00
CA ILE A 67 14.06 -6.47 10.07
C ILE A 67 14.19 -7.10 8.68
N THR A 68 13.09 -7.18 7.92
CA THR A 68 13.11 -7.69 6.53
C THR A 68 14.11 -6.89 5.70
N GLN A 69 14.04 -5.55 5.74
CA GLN A 69 14.95 -4.69 4.98
C GLN A 69 16.42 -4.86 5.39
N ASP A 70 16.70 -5.04 6.68
CA ASP A 70 18.04 -5.33 7.19
C ASP A 70 18.59 -6.67 6.65
N PHE A 71 17.79 -7.75 6.68
CA PHE A 71 18.17 -9.02 6.05
C PHE A 71 18.50 -8.87 4.57
N LEU A 72 17.60 -8.22 3.82
CA LEU A 72 17.78 -8.04 2.38
C LEU A 72 19.03 -7.20 2.06
N ALA A 73 19.31 -6.18 2.88
CA ALA A 73 20.53 -5.37 2.75
C ALA A 73 21.78 -6.23 2.97
N ARG A 74 21.85 -6.99 4.07
CA ARG A 74 22.99 -7.86 4.37
C ARG A 74 23.22 -8.94 3.31
N MET A 75 22.14 -9.51 2.76
CA MET A 75 22.23 -10.48 1.67
C MET A 75 22.83 -9.86 0.41
N ARG A 76 22.43 -8.64 0.04
CA ARG A 76 23.01 -7.90 -1.08
C ARG A 76 24.48 -7.58 -0.83
N ASP A 77 24.83 -7.11 0.37
CA ASP A 77 26.21 -6.79 0.73
C ASP A 77 27.11 -8.02 0.66
N TYR A 78 26.62 -9.17 1.11
CA TYR A 78 27.33 -10.43 0.96
C TYR A 78 27.56 -10.80 -0.52
N TYR A 79 26.53 -10.66 -1.36
CA TYR A 79 26.65 -10.91 -2.80
C TYR A 79 27.66 -9.98 -3.46
N ASN A 80 27.59 -8.69 -3.17
CA ASN A 80 28.50 -7.69 -3.71
C ASN A 80 29.96 -7.95 -3.32
N THR A 81 30.19 -8.48 -2.12
CA THR A 81 31.53 -8.78 -1.62
C THR A 81 32.10 -10.10 -2.16
N HIS A 82 31.26 -11.12 -2.32
CA HIS A 82 31.71 -12.50 -2.62
C HIS A 82 31.36 -13.00 -4.02
N GLY A 83 30.55 -12.25 -4.78
CA GLY A 83 30.04 -12.67 -6.10
C GLY A 83 29.04 -13.84 -6.05
N ARG A 84 28.50 -14.17 -4.86
CA ARG A 84 27.55 -15.27 -4.66
C ARG A 84 26.63 -15.00 -3.47
N TRP A 85 25.45 -15.61 -3.47
CA TRP A 85 24.50 -15.50 -2.37
C TRP A 85 24.94 -16.27 -1.11
N PRO A 86 24.46 -15.88 0.09
CA PRO A 86 24.66 -16.63 1.33
C PRO A 86 24.23 -18.09 1.23
N ARG A 87 24.84 -18.95 2.03
CA ARG A 87 24.43 -20.36 2.13
C ARG A 87 23.02 -20.46 2.71
N SER A 88 22.27 -21.50 2.32
CA SER A 88 20.87 -21.68 2.70
C SER A 88 20.64 -22.71 3.81
N TRP A 89 21.69 -23.21 4.45
CA TRP A 89 21.64 -24.38 5.33
C TRP A 89 22.32 -24.12 6.67
N GLY A 90 21.83 -24.84 7.70
CA GLY A 90 22.37 -24.77 9.06
C GLY A 90 22.42 -23.35 9.63
N SER A 91 23.39 -23.10 10.49
CA SER A 91 23.73 -21.79 11.04
C SER A 91 24.36 -20.85 10.02
N TYR A 92 24.99 -21.39 8.96
CA TYR A 92 25.73 -20.59 7.99
C TYR A 92 24.86 -19.56 7.26
N ARG A 93 23.55 -19.82 7.14
CA ARG A 93 22.59 -18.88 6.56
C ARG A 93 22.51 -17.54 7.30
N PHE A 94 22.85 -17.52 8.59
CA PHE A 94 22.90 -16.31 9.43
C PHE A 94 24.32 -15.75 9.51
N THR A 95 25.32 -16.61 9.73
CA THR A 95 26.71 -16.14 9.87
C THR A 95 27.26 -15.51 8.59
N ASP A 96 26.83 -15.99 7.41
CA ASP A 96 27.24 -15.40 6.13
C ASP A 96 26.81 -13.94 6.02
N ILE A 97 25.69 -13.57 6.61
CA ILE A 97 25.16 -12.20 6.63
C ILE A 97 25.52 -11.42 7.92
N GLY A 98 26.50 -11.92 8.67
CA GLY A 98 27.02 -11.26 9.87
C GLY A 98 26.07 -11.27 11.06
N LEU A 99 25.19 -12.26 11.15
CA LEU A 99 24.27 -12.45 12.26
C LEU A 99 24.68 -13.66 13.11
N ASP A 100 24.42 -13.60 14.42
CA ASP A 100 24.61 -14.73 15.33
C ASP A 100 23.39 -15.66 15.30
N PRO A 101 23.51 -16.93 14.85
CA PRO A 101 22.39 -17.87 14.81
C PRO A 101 21.65 -18.06 16.14
N ALA A 102 22.30 -17.85 17.29
CA ALA A 102 21.65 -18.00 18.59
C ALA A 102 20.51 -16.97 18.78
N ASP A 103 20.73 -15.73 18.33
CA ASP A 103 19.76 -14.63 18.43
C ASP A 103 18.52 -14.87 17.56
N TRP A 104 18.64 -15.72 16.53
CA TRP A 104 17.58 -16.03 15.55
C TRP A 104 17.00 -17.44 15.70
N SER A 105 17.27 -18.09 16.84
CA SER A 105 16.76 -19.44 17.13
C SER A 105 15.26 -19.46 17.50
N GLY A 106 14.71 -18.32 17.93
CA GLY A 106 13.31 -18.14 18.28
C GLY A 106 12.59 -17.13 17.38
N PRO A 107 11.26 -16.95 17.57
CA PRO A 107 10.53 -15.93 16.85
C PRO A 107 10.91 -14.54 17.34
N ILE A 108 11.00 -13.59 16.42
CA ILE A 108 11.13 -12.16 16.72
C ILE A 108 9.91 -11.49 16.12
N GLU A 109 9.17 -10.74 16.94
CA GLU A 109 7.88 -10.14 16.55
C GLU A 109 6.85 -11.21 16.12
N GLY A 110 6.91 -12.40 16.74
CA GLY A 110 6.04 -13.53 16.40
C GLY A 110 6.35 -14.21 15.06
N ILE A 111 7.44 -13.81 14.39
CA ILE A 111 7.86 -14.34 13.08
C ILE A 111 9.14 -15.15 13.22
N TYR A 112 9.17 -16.30 12.56
CA TYR A 112 10.40 -17.07 12.35
C TYR A 112 11.10 -16.62 11.07
N TRP A 113 12.40 -16.33 11.19
CA TRP A 113 13.20 -15.75 10.12
C TRP A 113 14.10 -16.82 9.50
N ASN A 114 13.97 -17.03 8.19
CA ASN A 114 14.63 -18.13 7.49
C ASN A 114 15.39 -17.66 6.24
N PRO A 115 16.63 -17.18 6.39
CA PRO A 115 17.48 -16.80 5.25
C PRO A 115 17.74 -17.97 4.31
N ARG A 116 17.58 -17.77 3.01
CA ARG A 116 17.76 -18.80 1.99
C ARG A 116 18.31 -18.22 0.69
N GLY A 117 19.63 -18.21 0.55
CA GLY A 117 20.26 -17.71 -0.68
C GLY A 117 19.96 -16.24 -0.87
N ASN A 118 19.23 -15.91 -1.93
CA ASN A 118 18.83 -14.54 -2.27
C ASN A 118 17.46 -14.15 -1.67
N ALA A 119 16.91 -14.91 -0.73
CA ALA A 119 15.60 -14.65 -0.16
C ALA A 119 15.60 -14.79 1.37
N ILE A 120 14.68 -14.10 2.04
CA ILE A 120 14.34 -14.30 3.45
C ILE A 120 12.91 -14.84 3.54
N GLY A 121 12.73 -15.96 4.23
CA GLY A 121 11.43 -16.52 4.55
C GLY A 121 10.93 -16.01 5.91
N LEU A 122 9.67 -15.58 5.95
CA LEU A 122 8.97 -15.20 7.18
C LEU A 122 7.88 -16.25 7.45
N ALA A 123 8.02 -17.00 8.53
CA ALA A 123 7.17 -18.13 8.85
C ALA A 123 6.36 -17.92 10.12
N ASN A 124 5.19 -18.56 10.19
CA ASN A 124 4.52 -18.84 11.46
C ASN A 124 5.06 -20.15 12.07
N ARG A 125 5.00 -20.27 13.40
CA ARG A 125 5.28 -21.52 14.09
C ARG A 125 4.04 -22.41 14.11
N ARG A 126 4.26 -23.67 13.74
CA ARG A 126 3.24 -24.70 13.89
C ARG A 126 2.81 -24.86 15.35
N GLY A 127 1.50 -24.78 15.58
CA GLY A 127 0.90 -25.00 16.90
C GLY A 127 0.99 -23.82 17.86
N ASP A 128 1.34 -22.64 17.37
CA ASP A 128 1.29 -21.39 18.15
C ASP A 128 -0.11 -20.76 18.09
N ASN A 129 -0.43 -19.88 19.04
CA ASN A 129 -1.68 -19.11 19.04
C ASN A 129 -1.59 -17.83 18.18
N LEU A 130 -0.44 -17.60 17.54
CA LEU A 130 -0.25 -16.49 16.62
C LEU A 130 -0.73 -16.84 15.22
N GLN A 131 -1.37 -15.87 14.55
CA GLN A 131 -1.75 -15.95 13.15
C GLN A 131 -1.19 -14.74 12.40
N VAL A 132 -0.53 -15.03 11.28
CA VAL A 132 0.09 -14.03 10.44
C VAL A 132 -0.80 -13.77 9.23
N TYR A 133 -1.11 -12.51 8.98
CA TYR A 133 -1.88 -12.06 7.83
C TYR A 133 -1.06 -11.05 7.01
N VAL A 134 -1.28 -11.04 5.70
CA VAL A 134 -0.65 -10.07 4.78
C VAL A 134 -1.61 -9.76 3.63
N ARG A 135 -1.56 -8.56 3.07
CA ARG A 135 -2.34 -8.23 1.87
C ARG A 135 -1.56 -8.58 0.61
N ALA A 136 -2.22 -9.27 -0.30
CA ALA A 136 -1.77 -9.39 -1.68
C ALA A 136 -1.88 -8.05 -2.41
N LYS A 137 -1.11 -7.88 -3.50
CA LYS A 137 -1.17 -6.66 -4.32
C LYS A 137 -2.53 -6.40 -4.97
N ASN A 138 -3.37 -7.43 -5.09
CA ASN A 138 -4.77 -7.30 -5.54
C ASN A 138 -5.74 -6.86 -4.41
N GLY A 139 -5.27 -6.63 -3.19
CA GLY A 139 -6.06 -6.16 -2.04
C GLY A 139 -6.59 -7.28 -1.13
N ASN A 140 -6.49 -8.55 -1.53
CA ASN A 140 -6.97 -9.68 -0.73
C ASN A 140 -6.13 -9.85 0.54
N LEU A 141 -6.79 -10.07 1.67
CA LEU A 141 -6.12 -10.45 2.91
C LEU A 141 -5.86 -11.96 2.91
N LEU A 142 -4.59 -12.35 3.06
CA LEU A 142 -4.13 -13.73 3.07
C LEU A 142 -3.69 -14.11 4.48
N LYS A 143 -4.09 -15.29 4.93
CA LYS A 143 -3.66 -15.90 6.19
C LYS A 143 -2.50 -16.87 5.90
N LEU A 144 -1.34 -16.65 6.50
CA LEU A 144 -0.20 -17.57 6.37
C LEU A 144 -0.47 -18.87 7.14
N TYR A 145 -0.40 -20.00 6.43
CA TYR A 145 -0.62 -21.33 7.01
C TYR A 145 0.68 -21.94 7.56
N ASP A 146 0.55 -22.92 8.45
CA ASP A 146 1.68 -23.64 9.03
C ASP A 146 2.55 -24.30 7.95
N GLY A 147 3.86 -24.07 8.04
CA GLY A 147 4.83 -24.57 7.06
C GLY A 147 4.90 -23.76 5.78
N TRP A 148 4.20 -22.62 5.69
CA TRP A 148 4.34 -21.67 4.59
C TRP A 148 5.18 -20.47 5.04
N ASP A 149 5.95 -19.95 4.10
CA ASP A 149 6.78 -18.77 4.28
C ASP A 149 6.28 -17.66 3.35
N ILE A 150 6.38 -16.40 3.80
CA ILE A 150 6.42 -15.25 2.89
C ILE A 150 7.87 -15.07 2.48
N TRP A 151 8.17 -15.12 1.18
CA TRP A 151 9.52 -15.00 0.64
C TRP A 151 9.77 -13.60 0.11
N CYS A 152 10.70 -12.86 0.72
CA CYS A 152 11.16 -11.58 0.19
C CYS A 152 12.52 -11.73 -0.49
N LEU A 153 12.63 -11.28 -1.74
CA LEU A 153 13.84 -11.41 -2.54
C LEU A 153 14.80 -10.23 -2.33
N ALA A 154 16.08 -10.52 -2.16
CA ALA A 154 17.14 -9.53 -2.01
C ALA A 154 17.45 -8.79 -3.33
N THR A 155 17.09 -9.39 -4.48
CA THR A 155 17.34 -8.84 -5.82
C THR A 155 16.58 -7.54 -6.09
N ASP A 156 15.33 -7.47 -5.68
CA ASP A 156 14.41 -6.37 -5.99
C ASP A 156 13.54 -5.93 -4.80
N GLY A 157 13.61 -6.65 -3.68
CA GLY A 157 12.78 -6.39 -2.50
C GLY A 157 11.35 -6.91 -2.61
N THR A 158 11.00 -7.62 -3.70
CA THR A 158 9.64 -8.12 -3.89
C THR A 158 9.37 -9.28 -2.95
N CYS A 159 8.21 -9.26 -2.29
CA CYS A 159 7.75 -10.32 -1.40
C CYS A 159 6.63 -11.14 -2.04
N TYR A 160 6.69 -12.46 -1.86
CA TYR A 160 5.78 -13.43 -2.43
C TYR A 160 5.18 -14.32 -1.35
N TYR A 161 3.89 -14.58 -1.46
CA TYR A 161 3.18 -15.47 -0.57
C TYR A 161 3.41 -16.94 -0.95
N HIS A 162 4.01 -17.74 -0.06
CA HIS A 162 4.29 -19.17 -0.17
C HIS A 162 5.25 -19.60 -1.31
N THR A 163 4.97 -19.20 -2.54
CA THR A 163 5.73 -19.54 -3.74
C THR A 163 6.12 -18.27 -4.49
N ILE A 164 7.40 -18.16 -4.83
CA ILE A 164 7.95 -17.09 -5.66
C ILE A 164 7.48 -17.30 -7.10
N ALA A 165 6.35 -16.68 -7.45
CA ALA A 165 5.74 -16.74 -8.77
C ALA A 165 4.88 -15.50 -9.03
N PRO A 166 4.70 -15.08 -10.29
CA PRO A 166 3.78 -14.01 -10.64
C PRO A 166 2.36 -14.28 -10.14
N GLY A 167 1.72 -13.26 -9.57
CA GLY A 167 0.38 -13.34 -8.98
C GLY A 167 0.37 -13.65 -7.48
N ASN A 168 1.51 -14.01 -6.89
CA ASN A 168 1.65 -14.23 -5.45
C ASN A 168 2.28 -13.04 -4.71
N GLU A 169 2.45 -11.89 -5.36
CA GLU A 169 3.07 -10.72 -4.76
C GLU A 169 2.23 -10.18 -3.59
N VAL A 170 2.91 -9.87 -2.49
CA VAL A 170 2.32 -9.32 -1.28
C VAL A 170 2.95 -8.00 -0.88
N ASP A 171 2.20 -7.22 -0.11
CA ASP A 171 2.69 -6.01 0.52
C ASP A 171 3.11 -6.28 1.97
N ILE A 172 4.40 -6.41 2.21
CA ILE A 172 4.93 -6.75 3.53
C ILE A 172 4.64 -5.67 4.58
N SER A 173 4.42 -4.41 4.16
CA SER A 173 4.06 -3.33 5.08
C SER A 173 2.68 -3.53 5.73
N THR A 174 1.88 -4.42 5.15
CA THR A 174 0.54 -4.78 5.64
C THR A 174 0.55 -6.03 6.53
N LEU A 175 1.72 -6.57 6.87
CA LEU A 175 1.83 -7.76 7.70
C LEU A 175 1.28 -7.47 9.10
N MET A 176 0.41 -8.36 9.56
CA MET A 176 -0.21 -8.31 10.89
C MET A 176 0.01 -9.65 11.58
N VAL A 177 0.43 -9.61 12.84
CA VAL A 177 0.51 -10.78 13.72
C VAL A 177 -0.57 -10.61 14.77
N LEU A 178 -1.51 -11.56 14.82
CA LEU A 178 -2.65 -11.52 15.72
C LEU A 178 -2.60 -12.73 16.65
N GLU A 179 -2.77 -12.50 17.94
CA GLU A 179 -3.07 -13.56 18.89
C GLU A 179 -4.51 -14.03 18.67
N VAL A 180 -4.71 -15.34 18.57
CA VAL A 180 -6.03 -15.94 18.50
C VAL A 180 -6.33 -16.56 19.85
N GLU A 181 -7.39 -16.08 20.49
CA GLU A 181 -7.89 -16.70 21.72
C GLU A 181 -8.32 -18.15 21.41
N PRO A 182 -7.94 -19.11 22.27
CA PRO A 182 -8.19 -20.54 22.05
C PRO A 182 -9.67 -20.93 22.10
#